data_AF-A0A0H5Q436-F1
#
_entry.id   AF-A0A0H5Q436-F1
#
_cell.length_a   1.000
_cell.length_b   1.000
_cell.length_c   1.000
_cell.angle_alpha   90.00
_cell.angle_beta   90.00
_cell.angle_gamma   90.00
#
_symmetry.space_group_name_H-M   'P 1'
#
loop_
_entity.id
_entity.type
_entity.pdbx_description
1 polymer ?
#
loop_
_entity_poly.entity_id
_entity_poly.type
_entity_poly.pdbx_seq_one_letter_code
_entity_poly.pdbx_strand_id
1 'polypeptide(L)'
;MPVVTVYRHGGKGGVAPGRNDHTRMKRGDVEGWSLGATRRNTQFLMSVRETELTGAGVALTLTLRDCPASAQDWTKLRKRWIERQRRAGMVRLHWITEWQRRGVPHLHVALWWPDKYRLSDPVNDWVELAGELYGAGHRGQHAKIIDGPIGWFQYLSKHAARGVKHYQRNNANIPEEWLRKTGRVWGHSGDWPLDAPRKFGLQGAQGDAGWFWMRRMVRGWRLADARAARDRRRIVYARGSFRSPEPEVSKLRGYQDWMPAEPVQLRMLANLADRGCTIVDLDTGEVLFGP
;
A
#
# COMPACT_ATOMS: atom_id res chain seq x y z
N MET A 1 17.29 -6.39 -17.43
CA MET A 1 15.97 -6.47 -18.11
C MET A 1 14.90 -5.78 -17.25
N PRO A 2 14.08 -4.89 -17.82
CA PRO A 2 12.91 -4.31 -17.15
C PRO A 2 11.85 -5.37 -16.84
N VAL A 3 11.20 -5.25 -15.68
CA VAL A 3 10.15 -6.17 -15.22
C VAL A 3 8.90 -5.40 -14.87
N VAL A 4 7.76 -5.88 -15.35
CA VAL A 4 6.41 -5.46 -14.95
C VAL A 4 5.81 -6.55 -14.06
N THR A 5 5.34 -6.19 -12.88
CA THR A 5 4.59 -7.08 -12.00
C THR A 5 3.13 -6.62 -11.98
N VAL A 6 2.23 -7.50 -12.38
CA VAL A 6 0.79 -7.30 -12.43
C VAL A 6 0.17 -7.93 -11.19
N TYR A 7 -0.52 -7.13 -10.41
CA TYR A 7 -1.42 -7.54 -9.33
C TYR A 7 -2.86 -7.32 -9.79
N ARG A 8 -3.82 -7.98 -9.13
CA ARG A 8 -5.25 -7.86 -9.45
C ARG A 8 -5.74 -6.41 -9.56
N HIS A 9 -5.44 -5.59 -8.55
CA HIS A 9 -5.89 -4.18 -8.49
C HIS A 9 -4.80 -3.17 -8.81
N GLY A 10 -3.60 -3.60 -9.16
CA GLY A 10 -2.46 -2.70 -9.26
C GLY A 10 -1.27 -3.27 -10.00
N GLY A 11 -0.28 -2.43 -10.23
CA GLY A 11 0.89 -2.78 -11.01
C GLY A 11 2.13 -2.10 -10.49
N LYS A 12 3.28 -2.73 -10.70
CA LYS A 12 4.57 -2.03 -10.60
C LYS A 12 5.45 -2.39 -11.78
N GLY A 13 6.36 -1.49 -12.13
CA GLY A 13 7.37 -1.74 -13.14
C GLY A 13 8.69 -1.12 -12.73
N GLY A 14 9.80 -1.74 -13.08
CA GLY A 14 11.13 -1.20 -12.81
C GLY A 14 12.24 -1.96 -13.53
N VAL A 15 13.43 -1.37 -13.52
CA VAL A 15 14.66 -1.98 -14.03
C VAL A 15 15.49 -2.43 -12.83
N ALA A 16 15.81 -3.72 -12.76
CA ALA A 16 16.69 -4.22 -11.71
C ALA A 16 18.12 -3.67 -11.89
N PRO A 17 18.86 -3.38 -10.80
CA PRO A 17 20.27 -3.00 -10.90
C PRO A 17 21.09 -4.15 -11.50
N GLY A 18 22.06 -3.82 -12.35
CA GLY A 18 22.93 -4.81 -13.01
C GLY A 18 23.88 -5.55 -12.07
N ARG A 19 24.12 -5.01 -10.87
CA ARG A 19 24.92 -5.60 -9.79
C ARG A 19 24.16 -5.41 -8.48
N ASN A 20 24.01 -6.48 -7.70
CA ASN A 20 23.21 -6.52 -6.47
C ASN A 20 24.09 -6.97 -5.29
N ASP A 21 25.31 -6.42 -5.24
CA ASP A 21 26.35 -6.70 -4.24
C ASP A 21 26.21 -5.86 -2.97
N HIS A 22 25.06 -5.20 -2.78
CA HIS A 22 24.75 -4.56 -1.51
C HIS A 22 24.73 -5.62 -0.41
N THR A 23 25.69 -5.53 0.52
CA THR A 23 25.74 -6.35 1.72
C THR A 23 24.40 -6.19 2.45
N ARG A 24 23.54 -7.22 2.36
CA ARG A 24 22.29 -7.24 3.11
C ARG A 24 22.67 -7.27 4.59
N MET A 25 22.56 -6.13 5.26
CA MET A 25 22.69 -6.08 6.71
C MET A 25 21.78 -7.17 7.31
N LYS A 26 22.34 -7.97 8.24
CA LYS A 26 21.54 -8.89 9.05
C LYS A 26 20.37 -8.10 9.65
N ARG A 27 19.18 -8.70 9.75
CA ARG A 27 17.99 -8.02 10.32
C ARG A 27 18.34 -7.49 11.72
N GLY A 28 18.59 -6.19 11.83
CA GLY A 28 18.76 -5.47 13.09
C GLY A 28 17.41 -5.02 13.65
N ASP A 29 17.47 -4.23 14.72
CA ASP A 29 16.30 -3.55 15.27
C ASP A 29 15.65 -2.64 14.20
N VAL A 30 14.32 -2.54 14.23
CA VAL A 30 13.57 -1.75 13.26
C VAL A 30 13.62 -0.28 13.66
N GLU A 31 14.57 0.45 13.06
CA GLU A 31 14.73 1.90 13.17
C GLU A 31 13.91 2.61 12.09
N GLY A 32 12.82 3.25 12.50
CA GLY A 32 11.89 3.94 11.60
C GLY A 32 11.08 3.01 10.69
N TRP A 33 10.07 3.57 10.03
CA TRP A 33 9.31 2.83 9.03
C TRP A 33 9.95 2.97 7.64
N SER A 34 10.13 1.85 6.95
CA SER A 34 10.80 1.82 5.65
C SER A 34 9.83 1.96 4.49
N LEU A 35 10.31 2.57 3.40
CA LEU A 35 9.59 2.58 2.11
C LEU A 35 9.29 1.15 1.62
N GLY A 36 10.15 0.18 1.95
CA GLY A 36 9.92 -1.23 1.66
C GLY A 36 8.70 -1.80 2.38
N ALA A 37 8.47 -1.43 3.65
CA ALA A 37 7.30 -1.87 4.40
C ALA A 37 6.00 -1.31 3.81
N THR A 38 5.96 -0.02 3.47
CA THR A 38 4.84 0.59 2.76
C THR A 38 4.58 -0.07 1.41
N ARG A 39 5.64 -0.34 0.62
CA ARG A 39 5.49 -1.00 -0.68
C ARG A 39 4.86 -2.38 -0.54
N ARG A 40 5.29 -3.18 0.45
CA ARG A 40 4.72 -4.50 0.74
C ARG A 40 3.26 -4.42 1.19
N ASN A 41 2.90 -3.44 2.01
CA ASN A 41 1.49 -3.19 2.36
C ASN A 41 0.64 -2.96 1.11
N THR A 42 1.09 -2.08 0.21
CA THR A 42 0.35 -1.79 -1.02
C THR A 42 0.29 -3.00 -1.94
N GLN A 43 1.36 -3.80 -2.04
CA GLN A 43 1.36 -5.01 -2.85
C GLN A 43 0.39 -6.06 -2.29
N PHE A 44 0.35 -6.24 -0.97
CA PHE A 44 -0.64 -7.10 -0.31
C PHE A 44 -2.06 -6.68 -0.69
N LEU A 45 -2.39 -5.39 -0.50
CA LEU A 45 -3.73 -4.87 -0.79
C LEU A 45 -4.08 -4.93 -2.29
N MET A 46 -3.11 -4.79 -3.18
CA MET A 46 -3.30 -4.96 -4.63
C MET A 46 -3.57 -6.41 -5.05
N SER A 47 -3.17 -7.39 -4.24
CA SER A 47 -3.35 -8.82 -4.48
C SER A 47 -4.67 -9.37 -3.96
N VAL A 48 -5.40 -8.66 -3.11
CA VAL A 48 -6.61 -9.21 -2.47
C VAL A 48 -7.68 -9.50 -3.52
N ARG A 49 -8.27 -10.70 -3.49
CA ARG A 49 -9.50 -11.03 -4.22
C ARG A 49 -10.70 -10.48 -3.46
N GLU A 50 -11.00 -9.22 -3.74
CA GLU A 50 -12.07 -8.46 -3.09
C GLU A 50 -13.45 -9.12 -3.20
N THR A 51 -13.72 -9.84 -4.30
CA THR A 51 -14.98 -10.55 -4.55
C THR A 51 -15.18 -11.76 -3.63
N GLU A 52 -14.12 -12.26 -3.02
CA GLU A 52 -14.15 -13.40 -2.07
C GLU A 52 -14.11 -12.93 -0.62
N LEU A 53 -14.09 -11.61 -0.37
CA LEU A 53 -14.16 -11.08 0.98
C LEU A 53 -15.58 -11.19 1.51
N THR A 54 -15.75 -12.02 2.53
CA THR A 54 -17.00 -12.18 3.26
C THR A 54 -17.09 -11.27 4.49
N GLY A 55 -18.32 -11.05 4.97
CA GLY A 55 -18.63 -10.32 6.19
C GLY A 55 -18.93 -8.84 6.01
N ALA A 56 -19.41 -8.21 7.08
CA ALA A 56 -19.75 -6.81 7.16
C ALA A 56 -18.52 -5.97 7.55
N GLY A 57 -17.91 -5.34 6.54
CA GLY A 57 -16.68 -4.55 6.68
C GLY A 57 -16.90 -3.12 7.18
N VAL A 58 -16.08 -2.68 8.13
CA VAL A 58 -15.99 -1.30 8.60
C VAL A 58 -14.56 -0.78 8.54
N ALA A 59 -14.45 0.49 8.24
CA ALA A 59 -13.24 1.29 8.25
C ALA A 59 -13.21 2.12 9.54
N LEU A 60 -12.10 2.06 10.27
CA LEU A 60 -11.91 2.81 11.50
C LEU A 60 -10.67 3.71 11.40
N THR A 61 -10.75 4.89 11.99
CA THR A 61 -9.59 5.70 12.35
C THR A 61 -9.64 5.89 13.86
N LEU A 62 -8.68 5.26 14.55
CA LEU A 62 -8.55 5.28 15.99
C LEU A 62 -7.37 6.17 16.39
N THR A 63 -7.61 7.09 17.32
CA THR A 63 -6.66 8.14 17.71
C THR A 63 -6.44 8.16 19.21
N LEU A 64 -5.24 8.61 19.59
CA LEU A 64 -4.85 8.92 20.97
C LEU A 64 -4.63 10.42 21.08
N ARG A 65 -4.83 11.01 22.26
CA ARG A 65 -4.42 12.39 22.54
C ARG A 65 -2.94 12.43 22.90
N ASP A 66 -2.52 11.51 23.78
CA ASP A 66 -1.18 11.48 24.37
C ASP A 66 -0.38 10.33 23.74
N CYS A 67 0.89 10.57 23.39
CA CYS A 67 1.72 9.55 22.75
C CYS A 67 2.17 8.50 23.78
N PRO A 68 2.05 7.19 23.50
CA PRO A 68 2.65 6.19 24.36
C PRO A 68 4.16 6.37 24.47
N ALA A 69 4.73 6.16 25.66
CA ALA A 69 6.17 6.31 25.92
C ALA A 69 7.02 5.40 25.03
N SER A 70 6.53 4.21 24.68
CA SER A 70 7.26 3.31 23.78
C SER A 70 6.40 2.70 22.68
N ALA A 71 7.04 2.31 21.58
CA ALA A 71 6.37 1.54 20.52
C ALA A 71 5.90 0.17 21.01
N GLN A 72 6.48 -0.34 22.11
CA GLN A 72 6.03 -1.55 22.77
C GLN A 72 4.68 -1.32 23.44
N ASP A 73 4.47 -0.18 24.08
CA ASP A 73 3.20 0.16 24.71
C ASP A 73 2.10 0.38 23.68
N TRP A 74 2.43 1.05 22.57
CA TRP A 74 1.53 1.09 21.39
C TRP A 74 1.20 -0.30 20.86
N THR A 75 2.20 -1.19 20.75
CA THR A 75 2.00 -2.55 20.28
C THR A 75 1.13 -3.37 21.25
N LYS A 76 1.33 -3.21 22.56
CA LYS A 76 0.51 -3.87 23.60
C LYS A 76 -0.94 -3.38 23.52
N LEU A 77 -1.15 -2.06 23.44
CA LEU A 77 -2.49 -1.47 23.31
C LEU A 77 -3.21 -1.99 22.07
N ARG A 78 -2.57 -1.89 20.89
CA ARG A 78 -3.13 -2.39 19.63
C ARG A 78 -3.45 -3.89 19.71
N LYS A 79 -2.55 -4.71 20.27
CA LYS A 79 -2.79 -6.15 20.44
C LYS A 79 -4.00 -6.41 21.33
N ARG A 80 -4.08 -5.78 22.50
CA ARG A 80 -5.22 -5.93 23.42
C ARG A 80 -6.54 -5.58 22.74
N TRP A 81 -6.58 -4.49 22.00
CA TRP A 81 -7.77 -4.09 21.25
C TRP A 81 -8.12 -5.12 20.15
N ILE A 82 -7.16 -5.59 19.35
CA ILE A 82 -7.38 -6.64 18.33
C ILE A 82 -7.89 -7.94 18.98
N GLU A 83 -7.34 -8.34 20.12
CA GLU A 83 -7.82 -9.54 20.85
C GLU A 83 -9.27 -9.38 21.33
N ARG A 84 -9.65 -8.18 21.77
CA ARG A 84 -11.05 -7.87 22.12
C ARG A 84 -11.96 -7.99 20.91
N GLN A 85 -11.55 -7.47 19.75
CA GLN A 85 -12.31 -7.62 18.51
C GLN A 85 -12.41 -9.09 18.07
N ARG A 86 -11.34 -9.87 18.23
CA ARG A 86 -11.35 -11.32 17.97
C ARG A 86 -12.36 -12.05 18.85
N ARG A 87 -12.38 -11.77 20.16
CA ARG A 87 -13.37 -12.34 21.10
C ARG A 87 -14.80 -11.90 20.78
N ALA A 88 -14.98 -10.71 20.20
CA ALA A 88 -16.27 -10.21 19.71
C ALA A 88 -16.69 -10.81 18.35
N GLY A 89 -15.93 -11.77 17.79
CA GLY A 89 -16.29 -12.48 16.57
C GLY A 89 -15.73 -11.89 15.28
N MET A 90 -14.69 -11.03 15.34
CA MET A 90 -14.00 -10.55 14.13
C MET A 90 -13.48 -11.71 13.28
N VAL A 91 -13.74 -11.66 11.97
CA VAL A 91 -13.25 -12.66 11.00
C VAL A 91 -11.98 -12.22 10.26
N ARG A 92 -11.81 -10.91 10.06
CA ARG A 92 -10.71 -10.36 9.27
C ARG A 92 -10.36 -8.96 9.72
N LEU A 93 -9.07 -8.64 9.68
CA LEU A 93 -8.56 -7.31 10.00
C LEU A 93 -7.32 -6.99 9.17
N HIS A 94 -7.21 -5.73 8.74
CA HIS A 94 -5.97 -5.10 8.28
C HIS A 94 -5.82 -3.77 9.00
N TRP A 95 -4.60 -3.40 9.36
CA TRP A 95 -4.33 -2.15 10.06
C TRP A 95 -3.03 -1.50 9.62
N ILE A 96 -2.98 -0.18 9.75
CA ILE A 96 -1.79 0.66 9.55
C ILE A 96 -1.68 1.63 10.72
N THR A 97 -0.46 1.77 11.25
CA THR A 97 -0.08 2.90 12.10
C THR A 97 0.47 4.01 11.21
N GLU A 98 -0.02 5.23 11.39
CA GLU A 98 0.54 6.43 10.79
C GLU A 98 0.80 7.48 11.89
N TRP A 99 1.75 8.38 11.67
CA TRP A 99 2.01 9.49 12.59
C TRP A 99 1.10 10.67 12.28
N GLN A 100 0.45 11.21 13.30
CA GLN A 100 -0.21 12.50 13.19
C GLN A 100 0.82 13.62 13.13
N ARG A 101 0.41 14.79 12.62
CA ARG A 101 1.27 16.00 12.59
C ARG A 101 1.79 16.38 13.99
N ARG A 102 1.05 16.05 15.05
CA ARG A 102 1.42 16.31 16.45
C ARG A 102 2.36 15.27 17.07
N GLY A 103 2.87 14.29 16.31
CA GLY A 103 3.79 13.28 16.84
C GLY A 103 3.11 12.17 17.66
N VAL A 104 1.81 11.94 17.46
CA VAL A 104 1.04 10.88 18.14
C VAL A 104 0.59 9.84 17.11
N PRO A 105 0.68 8.52 17.40
CA PRO A 105 0.26 7.50 16.45
C PRO A 105 -1.27 7.46 16.32
N HIS A 106 -1.76 7.19 15.12
CA HIS A 106 -3.14 6.74 14.89
C HIS A 106 -3.17 5.37 14.23
N LEU A 107 -4.28 4.66 14.41
CA LEU A 107 -4.53 3.37 13.80
C LEU A 107 -5.63 3.51 12.74
N HIS A 108 -5.31 3.25 11.48
CA HIS A 108 -6.32 3.04 10.44
C HIS A 108 -6.58 1.54 10.35
N VAL A 109 -7.84 1.14 10.35
CA VAL A 109 -8.23 -0.28 10.42
C VAL A 109 -9.31 -0.58 9.39
N ALA A 110 -9.16 -1.71 8.70
CA ALA A 110 -10.22 -2.41 8.01
C ALA A 110 -10.60 -3.64 8.85
N LEU A 111 -11.87 -3.81 9.19
CA LEU A 111 -12.33 -4.82 10.14
C LEU A 111 -13.65 -5.43 9.68
N TRP A 112 -13.79 -6.76 9.73
CA TRP A 112 -15.01 -7.47 9.31
C TRP A 112 -15.55 -8.38 10.41
N TRP A 113 -16.88 -8.45 10.48
CA TRP A 113 -17.66 -9.42 11.25
C TRP A 113 -18.52 -10.29 10.32
N PRO A 114 -18.92 -11.49 10.74
CA PRO A 114 -19.67 -12.40 9.87
C PRO A 114 -21.11 -11.92 9.62
N ASP A 115 -21.70 -11.18 10.55
CA ASP A 115 -23.14 -10.97 10.67
C ASP A 115 -23.61 -9.55 10.30
N LYS A 116 -22.99 -8.52 10.89
CA LYS A 116 -23.48 -7.14 10.79
C LYS A 116 -22.37 -6.11 10.93
N TYR A 117 -22.62 -4.91 10.39
CA TYR A 117 -21.73 -3.77 10.57
C TYR A 117 -21.73 -3.33 12.04
N ARG A 118 -20.54 -3.17 12.63
CA ARG A 118 -20.36 -2.69 14.00
C ARG A 118 -19.49 -1.44 13.98
N LEU A 119 -20.12 -0.28 14.13
CA LEU A 119 -19.43 1.02 14.08
C LEU A 119 -19.05 1.52 15.48
N SER A 120 -19.96 1.37 16.45
CA SER A 120 -19.79 1.86 17.82
C SER A 120 -18.88 0.96 18.66
N ASP A 121 -19.14 -0.35 18.66
CA ASP A 121 -18.50 -1.32 19.55
C ASP A 121 -16.96 -1.26 19.48
N PRO A 122 -16.32 -1.37 18.30
CA PRO A 122 -14.86 -1.26 18.20
C PRO A 122 -14.30 0.09 18.67
N VAL A 123 -15.08 1.17 18.51
CA VAL A 123 -14.69 2.52 18.93
C VAL A 123 -14.80 2.65 20.45
N ASN A 124 -15.87 2.13 21.05
CA ASN A 124 -16.09 2.11 22.48
C ASN A 124 -14.98 1.30 23.16
N ASP A 125 -14.69 0.11 22.63
CA ASP A 125 -13.58 -0.73 23.10
C ASP A 125 -12.22 -0.02 23.04
N TRP A 126 -11.99 0.80 22.01
CA TRP A 126 -10.76 1.60 21.89
C TRP A 126 -10.69 2.68 22.96
N VAL A 127 -11.76 3.44 23.13
CA VAL A 127 -11.85 4.52 24.13
C VAL A 127 -11.73 3.97 25.54
N GLU A 128 -12.35 2.83 25.85
CA GLU A 128 -12.22 2.18 27.15
C GLU A 128 -10.77 1.76 27.43
N LEU A 129 -10.08 1.15 26.45
CA LEU A 129 -8.70 0.69 26.63
C LEU A 129 -7.66 1.81 26.68
N ALA A 130 -7.90 2.92 25.98
CA ALA A 130 -6.91 3.97 25.75
C ALA A 130 -7.27 5.33 26.37
N GLY A 131 -8.47 5.48 26.90
CA GLY A 131 -9.01 6.76 27.36
C GLY A 131 -8.27 7.31 28.57
N GLU A 132 -8.12 6.50 29.60
CA GLU A 132 -7.45 6.90 30.84
C GLU A 132 -5.94 7.12 30.62
N LEU A 133 -5.27 6.17 29.94
CA LEU A 133 -3.82 6.19 29.77
C LEU A 133 -3.32 7.16 28.70
N TYR A 134 -4.09 7.38 27.64
CA TYR A 134 -3.63 8.09 26.44
C TYR A 134 -4.64 9.12 25.92
N GLY A 135 -5.68 9.41 26.69
CA GLY A 135 -6.66 10.45 26.37
C GLY A 135 -7.51 10.18 25.13
N ALA A 136 -7.68 8.91 24.74
CA ALA A 136 -8.61 8.58 23.66
C ALA A 136 -10.04 8.96 24.06
N GLY A 137 -10.73 9.73 23.21
CA GLY A 137 -12.13 10.09 23.42
C GLY A 137 -12.95 9.90 22.16
N HIS A 138 -14.27 9.68 22.29
CA HIS A 138 -15.15 9.36 21.16
C HIS A 138 -15.12 10.40 20.04
N ARG A 139 -15.02 11.69 20.37
CA ARG A 139 -14.96 12.79 19.38
C ARG A 139 -13.75 12.71 18.43
N GLY A 140 -12.69 12.01 18.82
CA GLY A 140 -11.48 11.83 18.02
C GLY A 140 -11.49 10.60 17.11
N GLN A 141 -12.54 9.78 17.17
CA GLN A 141 -12.60 8.50 16.46
C GLN A 141 -13.48 8.62 15.21
N HIS A 142 -13.22 7.76 14.22
CA HIS A 142 -14.04 7.69 13.02
C HIS A 142 -14.36 6.24 12.68
N ALA A 143 -15.60 5.98 12.29
CA ALA A 143 -16.06 4.67 11.82
C ALA A 143 -16.98 4.85 10.61
N LYS A 144 -16.78 4.04 9.57
CA LYS A 144 -17.62 4.01 8.36
C LYS A 144 -17.78 2.59 7.83
N ILE A 145 -18.87 2.33 7.13
CA ILE A 145 -19.05 1.09 6.38
C ILE A 145 -18.05 1.06 5.20
N ILE A 146 -17.52 -0.13 4.91
CA ILE A 146 -16.80 -0.40 3.67
C ILE A 146 -17.81 -0.89 2.64
N ASP A 147 -18.25 0.01 1.76
CA ASP A 147 -19.15 -0.24 0.63
C ASP A 147 -18.39 -0.51 -0.69
N GLY A 148 -17.07 -0.30 -0.69
CA GLY A 148 -16.16 -0.60 -1.80
C GLY A 148 -14.75 -0.92 -1.31
N PRO A 149 -14.38 -2.21 -1.15
CA PRO A 149 -13.10 -2.59 -0.54
C PRO A 149 -11.88 -2.04 -1.29
N ILE A 150 -11.93 -1.94 -2.62
CA ILE A 150 -10.84 -1.38 -3.43
C ILE A 150 -10.55 0.08 -3.08
N GLY A 151 -11.58 0.92 -2.94
CA GLY A 151 -11.41 2.32 -2.55
C GLY A 151 -10.76 2.43 -1.17
N TRP A 152 -11.12 1.52 -0.26
CA TRP A 152 -10.51 1.44 1.06
C TRP A 152 -9.05 0.97 1.01
N PHE A 153 -8.72 -0.01 0.17
CA PHE A 153 -7.34 -0.46 -0.05
C PHE A 153 -6.45 0.68 -0.56
N GLN A 154 -6.94 1.47 -1.50
CA GLN A 154 -6.26 2.66 -2.01
C GLN A 154 -6.02 3.69 -0.90
N TYR A 155 -7.04 3.93 -0.06
CA TYR A 155 -6.93 4.81 1.10
C TYR A 155 -5.85 4.33 2.07
N LEU A 156 -5.91 3.07 2.52
CA LEU A 156 -4.93 2.50 3.45
C LEU A 156 -3.49 2.61 2.92
N SER A 157 -3.25 2.23 1.67
CA SER A 157 -1.93 2.37 1.05
C SER A 157 -1.42 3.80 1.00
N LYS A 158 -2.31 4.78 0.78
CA LYS A 158 -1.94 6.20 0.82
C LYS A 158 -1.50 6.62 2.22
N HIS A 159 -2.16 6.14 3.27
CA HIS A 159 -1.84 6.44 4.65
C HIS A 159 -0.51 5.79 5.10
N ALA A 160 -0.25 4.53 4.74
CA ALA A 160 1.07 3.92 4.95
C ALA A 160 2.21 4.65 4.23
N ALA A 161 1.95 5.24 3.05
CA ALA A 161 2.98 5.98 2.31
C ALA A 161 3.24 7.38 2.86
N ARG A 162 2.21 8.04 3.40
CA ARG A 162 2.33 9.33 4.08
C ARG A 162 3.20 9.24 5.33
N GLY A 163 3.04 8.19 6.13
CA GLY A 163 3.83 7.97 7.35
C GLY A 163 5.34 7.73 7.13
N VAL A 164 5.80 7.61 5.87
CA VAL A 164 7.23 7.45 5.54
C VAL A 164 7.75 8.62 4.70
N LYS A 165 6.95 9.20 3.81
CA LYS A 165 7.41 10.23 2.86
C LYS A 165 7.08 11.67 3.25
N HIS A 166 6.13 11.87 4.16
CA HIS A 166 5.63 13.22 4.46
C HIS A 166 6.47 13.84 5.57
N TYR A 167 7.15 14.97 5.31
CA TYR A 167 8.07 15.60 6.26
C TYR A 167 7.49 15.82 7.68
N GLN A 168 6.20 16.17 7.81
CA GLN A 168 5.52 16.34 9.12
C GLN A 168 5.08 15.03 9.80
N ARG A 169 5.25 13.88 9.14
CA ARG A 169 4.81 12.55 9.59
C ARG A 169 5.89 11.49 9.32
N ASN A 170 7.11 11.95 9.02
CA ASN A 170 8.29 11.16 8.69
C ASN A 170 8.98 10.76 10.01
N ASN A 171 9.94 9.85 9.92
CA ASN A 171 10.74 9.36 11.04
C ASN A 171 11.34 10.48 11.91
N ALA A 172 11.56 11.68 11.36
CA ALA A 172 12.02 12.85 12.10
C ALA A 172 11.08 13.35 13.22
N ASN A 173 9.79 13.02 13.16
CA ASN A 173 8.79 13.41 14.18
C ASN A 173 8.40 12.25 15.10
N ILE A 174 9.11 11.13 15.00
CA ILE A 174 8.98 10.01 15.92
C ILE A 174 9.62 10.44 17.24
N PRO A 175 8.95 10.26 18.40
CA PRO A 175 9.57 10.51 19.69
C PRO A 175 10.90 9.78 19.80
N GLU A 176 11.91 10.41 20.41
CA GLU A 176 13.26 9.84 20.50
C GLU A 176 13.25 8.40 21.07
N GLU A 177 12.38 8.17 22.04
CA GLU A 177 12.12 6.88 22.70
C GLU A 177 11.67 5.77 21.73
N TRP A 178 11.09 6.12 20.58
CA TRP A 178 10.63 5.20 19.54
C TRP A 178 11.60 5.05 18.36
N LEU A 179 12.62 5.91 18.24
CA LEU A 179 13.56 5.88 17.11
C LEU A 179 14.35 4.57 17.05
N ARG A 180 14.75 4.03 18.21
CA ARG A 180 15.50 2.76 18.29
C ARG A 180 14.66 1.52 17.99
N LYS A 181 13.36 1.54 18.31
CA LYS A 181 12.41 0.43 18.07
C LYS A 181 11.04 0.97 17.74
N THR A 182 10.77 1.26 16.47
CA THR A 182 9.53 1.93 16.03
C THR A 182 8.32 0.98 15.88
N GLY A 183 8.57 -0.33 15.91
CA GLY A 183 7.51 -1.34 15.73
C GLY A 183 7.00 -1.44 14.28
N ARG A 184 6.02 -2.33 14.04
CA ARG A 184 5.46 -2.56 12.70
C ARG A 184 4.51 -1.43 12.29
N VAL A 185 4.65 -0.95 11.06
CA VAL A 185 3.77 0.07 10.46
C VAL A 185 2.41 -0.50 10.02
N TRP A 186 2.33 -1.79 9.69
CA TRP A 186 1.09 -2.42 9.25
C TRP A 186 1.04 -3.90 9.63
N GLY A 187 -0.15 -4.48 9.58
CA GLY A 187 -0.38 -5.90 9.74
C GLY A 187 -1.80 -6.30 9.39
N HIS A 188 -2.07 -7.60 9.40
CA HIS A 188 -3.39 -8.16 9.13
C HIS A 188 -3.59 -9.45 9.92
N SER A 189 -4.84 -9.90 10.05
CA SER A 189 -5.24 -11.19 10.62
C SER A 189 -6.51 -11.69 9.96
N GLY A 190 -6.81 -12.97 10.17
CA GLY A 190 -7.90 -13.66 9.47
C GLY A 190 -7.51 -14.03 8.05
N ASP A 191 -8.47 -14.63 7.34
CA ASP A 191 -8.27 -15.07 5.97
C ASP A 191 -8.30 -13.90 4.98
N TRP A 192 -7.35 -13.88 4.06
CA TRP A 192 -7.27 -12.89 2.98
C TRP A 192 -7.01 -13.68 1.69
N PRO A 193 -8.03 -13.88 0.84
CA PRO A 193 -7.81 -14.53 -0.44
C PRO A 193 -6.95 -13.62 -1.32
N LEU A 194 -5.84 -14.14 -1.82
CA LEU A 194 -4.84 -13.37 -2.58
C LEU A 194 -4.63 -14.01 -3.96
N ASP A 195 -4.54 -13.17 -4.98
CA ASP A 195 -3.98 -13.52 -6.28
C ASP A 195 -2.45 -13.42 -6.26
N ALA A 196 -1.81 -14.47 -6.77
CA ALA A 196 -0.39 -14.46 -7.02
C ALA A 196 -0.06 -13.40 -8.09
N PRO A 197 0.95 -12.53 -7.87
CA PRO A 197 1.31 -11.53 -8.85
C PRO A 197 2.00 -12.18 -10.05
N ARG A 198 1.60 -11.81 -11.27
CA ARG A 198 2.26 -12.24 -12.50
C ARG A 198 3.41 -11.31 -12.84
N LYS A 199 4.54 -11.83 -13.30
CA LYS A 199 5.72 -11.04 -13.63
C LYS A 199 6.07 -11.20 -15.10
N PHE A 200 6.30 -10.08 -15.77
CA PHE A 200 6.63 -10.04 -17.19
C PHE A 200 7.96 -9.34 -17.40
N GLY A 201 8.88 -10.03 -18.07
CA GLY A 201 10.10 -9.45 -18.61
C GLY A 201 9.78 -8.71 -19.90
N LEU A 202 10.28 -7.47 -20.02
CA LEU A 202 10.17 -6.71 -21.25
C LEU A 202 11.49 -6.74 -22.01
N GLN A 203 11.46 -7.26 -23.24
CA GLN A 203 12.53 -7.12 -24.22
C GLN A 203 11.99 -6.30 -25.39
N GLY A 204 12.71 -5.26 -25.81
CA GLY A 204 12.27 -4.43 -26.92
C GLY A 204 12.69 -5.02 -28.27
N ALA A 205 11.95 -4.67 -29.33
CA ALA A 205 12.36 -4.92 -30.72
C ALA A 205 13.75 -4.32 -31.06
N GLN A 206 14.13 -3.24 -30.34
CA GLN A 206 15.41 -2.56 -30.40
C GLN A 206 15.82 -2.17 -28.96
N GLY A 207 16.48 -3.08 -28.24
CA GLY A 207 16.95 -2.82 -26.86
C GLY A 207 15.82 -2.71 -25.84
N ASP A 208 15.73 -1.58 -25.14
CA ASP A 208 14.81 -1.32 -24.02
C ASP A 208 13.54 -0.53 -24.40
N ALA A 209 13.22 -0.45 -25.71
CA ALA A 209 12.05 0.25 -26.24
C ALA A 209 10.72 -0.10 -25.56
N GLY A 210 10.47 -1.39 -25.28
CA GLY A 210 9.24 -1.84 -24.61
C GLY A 210 9.03 -1.22 -23.23
N TRP A 211 10.13 -0.97 -22.49
CA TRP A 211 10.06 -0.31 -21.19
C TRP A 211 9.66 1.16 -21.31
N PHE A 212 10.22 1.89 -22.27
CA PHE A 212 9.84 3.29 -22.50
C PHE A 212 8.38 3.42 -22.97
N TRP A 213 7.92 2.48 -23.81
CA TRP A 213 6.54 2.45 -24.29
C TRP A 213 5.56 2.14 -23.16
N MET A 214 5.89 1.18 -22.30
CA MET A 214 5.12 0.89 -21.08
C MET A 214 4.97 2.14 -20.20
N ARG A 215 6.08 2.84 -19.91
CA ARG A 215 6.04 4.07 -19.09
C ARG A 215 5.15 5.15 -19.71
N ARG A 216 5.14 5.28 -21.05
CA ARG A 216 4.24 6.21 -21.75
C ARG A 216 2.78 5.84 -21.58
N MET A 217 2.42 4.57 -21.70
CA MET A 217 1.05 4.09 -21.48
C MET A 217 0.61 4.28 -20.03
N VAL A 218 1.46 3.96 -19.06
CA VAL A 218 1.19 4.21 -17.63
C VAL A 218 0.97 5.69 -17.35
N ARG A 219 1.79 6.58 -17.93
CA ARG A 219 1.59 8.03 -17.82
C ARG A 219 0.25 8.46 -18.44
N GLY A 220 -0.10 7.92 -19.61
CA GLY A 220 -1.38 8.16 -20.28
C GLY A 220 -2.56 7.76 -19.41
N TRP A 221 -2.52 6.55 -18.83
CA TRP A 221 -3.54 6.07 -17.90
C TRP A 221 -3.66 6.97 -16.66
N ARG A 222 -2.54 7.35 -16.02
CA ARG A 222 -2.55 8.27 -14.87
C ARG A 222 -3.23 9.60 -15.18
N LEU A 223 -3.02 10.13 -16.38
CA LEU A 223 -3.65 11.36 -16.84
C LEU A 223 -5.16 11.17 -17.07
N ALA A 224 -5.55 10.06 -17.68
CA ALA A 224 -6.95 9.73 -17.91
C ALA A 224 -7.70 9.56 -16.58
N ASP A 225 -7.15 8.78 -15.65
CA ASP A 225 -7.72 8.55 -14.32
C ASP A 225 -7.82 9.86 -13.50
N ALA A 226 -6.76 10.67 -13.51
CA ALA A 226 -6.79 11.96 -12.82
C ALA A 226 -7.81 12.95 -13.40
N ARG A 227 -8.04 12.92 -14.73
CA ARG A 227 -9.06 13.74 -15.41
C ARG A 227 -10.47 13.24 -15.07
N ALA A 228 -10.68 11.93 -15.09
CA ALA A 228 -11.96 11.33 -14.70
C ALA A 228 -12.34 11.71 -13.26
N ALA A 229 -11.37 11.67 -12.35
CA ALA A 229 -11.54 12.11 -10.96
C ALA A 229 -11.59 13.64 -10.77
N ARG A 230 -11.42 14.44 -11.83
CA ARG A 230 -11.32 15.92 -11.81
C ARG A 230 -10.28 16.46 -10.81
N ASP A 231 -9.21 15.70 -10.55
CA ASP A 231 -8.17 16.06 -9.59
C ASP A 231 -7.00 16.79 -10.29
N ARG A 232 -7.03 18.12 -10.23
CA ARG A 232 -6.00 19.00 -10.83
C ARG A 232 -4.59 18.68 -10.32
N ARG A 233 -4.42 18.32 -9.05
CA ARG A 233 -3.10 18.02 -8.48
C ARG A 233 -2.55 16.71 -9.03
N ARG A 234 -3.39 15.68 -9.14
CA ARG A 234 -3.01 14.41 -9.77
C ARG A 234 -2.66 14.58 -11.25
N ILE A 235 -3.33 15.47 -11.98
CA ILE A 235 -2.99 15.79 -13.37
C ILE A 235 -1.56 16.35 -13.47
N VAL A 236 -1.21 17.35 -12.64
CA VAL A 236 0.14 17.94 -12.63
C VAL A 236 1.19 16.87 -12.30
N TYR A 237 0.93 16.03 -11.29
CA TYR A 237 1.83 14.94 -10.91
C TYR A 237 2.01 13.91 -12.03
N ALA A 238 0.93 13.52 -12.70
CA ALA A 238 0.97 12.59 -13.83
C ALA A 238 1.78 13.16 -15.00
N ARG A 239 1.66 14.46 -15.30
CA ARG A 239 2.47 15.12 -16.35
C ARG A 239 3.97 15.03 -16.08
N GLY A 240 4.39 15.13 -14.82
CA GLY A 240 5.79 15.02 -14.40
C GLY A 240 6.29 13.58 -14.21
N SER A 241 5.43 12.57 -14.36
CA SER A 241 5.83 11.17 -14.14
C SER A 241 7.03 10.78 -15.01
N PHE A 242 7.96 10.04 -14.40
CA PHE A 242 9.19 9.52 -15.01
C PHE A 242 10.26 10.53 -15.42
N ARG A 243 10.05 11.84 -15.20
CA ARG A 243 11.08 12.87 -15.45
C ARG A 243 12.02 13.01 -14.27
N SER A 244 13.31 13.21 -14.53
CA SER A 244 14.35 13.56 -13.56
C SER A 244 15.33 14.54 -14.22
N PRO A 245 15.94 15.48 -13.48
CA PRO A 245 17.01 16.32 -14.02
C PRO A 245 18.19 15.48 -14.55
N GLU A 246 18.46 14.36 -13.89
CA GLU A 246 19.47 13.37 -14.30
C GLU A 246 18.89 12.36 -15.30
N PRO A 247 19.38 12.31 -16.56
CA PRO A 247 18.87 11.42 -17.59
C PRO A 247 18.94 9.93 -17.20
N GLU A 248 20.03 9.51 -16.57
CA GLU A 248 20.23 8.11 -16.18
C GLU A 248 19.20 7.64 -15.14
N VAL A 249 18.92 8.49 -14.14
CA VAL A 249 17.84 8.23 -13.17
C VAL A 249 16.48 8.22 -13.87
N SER A 250 16.26 9.14 -14.81
CA SER A 250 15.00 9.22 -15.57
C SER A 250 14.67 7.94 -16.33
N LYS A 251 15.67 7.25 -16.90
CA LYS A 251 15.52 5.97 -17.62
C LYS A 251 15.10 4.82 -16.70
N LEU A 252 15.56 4.85 -15.45
CA LEU A 252 15.38 3.78 -14.46
C LEU A 252 14.15 3.98 -13.54
N ARG A 253 13.50 5.15 -13.59
CA ARG A 253 12.33 5.45 -12.75
C ARG A 253 11.18 4.47 -13.01
N GLY A 254 10.94 3.61 -12.02
CA GLY A 254 9.80 2.70 -11.98
C GLY A 254 8.48 3.37 -11.61
N TYR A 255 7.41 2.58 -11.61
CA TYR A 255 6.10 2.97 -11.09
C TYR A 255 5.55 1.91 -10.14
N GLN A 256 4.63 2.33 -9.29
CA GLN A 256 3.67 1.47 -8.60
C GLN A 256 2.34 2.24 -8.59
N ASP A 257 1.27 1.63 -9.08
CA ASP A 257 -0.02 2.31 -9.24
C ASP A 257 -1.21 1.35 -9.18
N TRP A 258 -2.39 1.89 -8.91
CA TRP A 258 -3.66 1.14 -8.81
C TRP A 258 -4.32 0.94 -10.17
N MET A 259 -3.52 0.43 -11.12
CA MET A 259 -3.99 0.01 -12.44
C MET A 259 -4.48 -1.43 -12.34
N PRO A 260 -5.76 -1.74 -12.59
CA PRO A 260 -6.24 -3.11 -12.47
C PRO A 260 -5.57 -4.02 -13.52
N ALA A 261 -5.40 -5.30 -13.20
CA ALA A 261 -4.82 -6.30 -14.11
C ALA A 261 -5.60 -6.33 -15.43
N GLU A 262 -6.92 -6.51 -15.30
CA GLU A 262 -7.88 -6.39 -16.39
C GLU A 262 -8.84 -5.22 -16.15
N PRO A 263 -9.21 -4.46 -17.19
CA PRO A 263 -8.74 -4.58 -18.57
C PRO A 263 -7.44 -3.80 -18.85
N VAL A 264 -6.78 -3.20 -17.85
CA VAL A 264 -5.76 -2.17 -18.11
C VAL A 264 -4.37 -2.75 -18.39
N GLN A 265 -3.76 -3.41 -17.41
CA GLN A 265 -2.34 -3.79 -17.52
C GLN A 265 -2.09 -4.88 -18.56
N LEU A 266 -2.96 -5.90 -18.62
CA LEU A 266 -2.81 -6.97 -19.62
C LEU A 266 -2.98 -6.43 -21.05
N ARG A 267 -3.88 -5.46 -21.27
CA ARG A 267 -4.00 -4.79 -22.57
C ARG A 267 -2.81 -3.90 -22.90
N MET A 268 -2.18 -3.27 -21.90
CA MET A 268 -0.92 -2.56 -22.13
C MET A 268 0.17 -3.52 -22.58
N LEU A 269 0.27 -4.71 -21.98
CA LEU A 269 1.25 -5.73 -22.39
C LEU A 269 0.96 -6.29 -23.78
N ALA A 270 -0.30 -6.62 -24.09
CA ALA A 270 -0.71 -7.03 -25.43
C ALA A 270 -0.35 -5.95 -26.47
N ASN A 271 -0.63 -4.68 -26.17
CA ASN A 271 -0.26 -3.58 -27.06
C ASN A 271 1.25 -3.43 -27.28
N LEU A 272 2.09 -3.85 -26.33
CA LEU A 272 3.55 -3.90 -26.56
C LEU A 272 3.91 -5.05 -27.50
N ALA A 273 3.27 -6.21 -27.32
CA ALA A 273 3.47 -7.38 -28.17
C ALA A 273 3.07 -7.09 -29.63
N ASP A 274 1.92 -6.42 -29.84
CA ASP A 274 1.47 -5.97 -31.17
C ASP A 274 2.46 -4.99 -31.85
N ARG A 275 3.27 -4.29 -31.06
CA ARG A 275 4.33 -3.39 -31.57
C ARG A 275 5.67 -4.12 -31.78
N GLY A 276 5.68 -5.45 -31.69
CA GLY A 276 6.88 -6.29 -31.85
C GLY A 276 7.78 -6.36 -30.63
N CYS A 277 7.32 -5.98 -29.43
CA CYS A 277 8.10 -6.26 -28.20
C CYS A 277 7.91 -7.71 -27.77
N THR A 278 9.01 -8.36 -27.39
CA THR A 278 8.95 -9.67 -26.73
C THR A 278 8.59 -9.49 -25.26
N ILE A 279 7.47 -10.08 -24.85
CA ILE A 279 7.02 -10.08 -23.45
C ILE A 279 7.11 -11.52 -22.94
N VAL A 280 7.91 -11.73 -21.90
CA VAL A 280 8.13 -13.07 -21.33
C VAL A 280 7.43 -13.15 -19.99
N ASP A 281 6.49 -14.07 -19.81
CA ASP A 281 6.00 -14.43 -18.48
C ASP A 281 7.15 -15.12 -17.72
N LEU A 282 7.61 -14.49 -16.64
CA LEU A 282 8.82 -14.92 -15.93
C LEU A 282 8.57 -16.14 -15.03
N ASP A 283 7.31 -16.48 -14.77
CA ASP A 283 6.97 -17.65 -13.97
C ASP A 283 6.79 -18.89 -14.86
N THR A 284 6.25 -18.75 -16.08
CA THR A 284 6.07 -19.89 -17.04
C THR A 284 7.13 -19.99 -18.12
N GLY A 285 7.85 -18.90 -18.41
CA GLY A 285 8.77 -18.79 -19.56
C GLY A 285 8.07 -18.56 -20.90
N GLU A 286 6.73 -18.50 -20.91
CA GLU A 286 5.97 -18.29 -22.13
C GLU A 286 6.18 -16.88 -22.69
N VAL A 287 6.29 -16.80 -24.03
CA VAL A 287 6.38 -15.54 -24.75
C VAL A 287 4.99 -15.14 -25.23
N LEU A 288 4.54 -13.96 -24.85
CA LEU A 288 3.34 -13.35 -25.44
C LEU A 288 3.73 -12.77 -26.79
N PHE A 289 3.20 -13.36 -27.85
CA PHE A 289 3.26 -12.82 -29.21
C PHE A 289 2.07 -11.90 -29.44
N GLY A 290 2.29 -10.82 -30.21
CA GLY A 290 1.18 -10.14 -30.88
C GLY A 290 0.58 -11.09 -31.94
N PRO A 291 -0.70 -10.93 -32.30
CA PRO A 291 -1.30 -11.65 -33.42
C PRO A 291 -0.58 -11.38 -34.74
#